data_AF-A0A7U7D0Y8-F1
#
_entry.id   AF-A0A7U7D0Y8-F1
#
_cell.length_a   1.000
_cell.length_b   1.000
_cell.length_c   1.000
_cell.angle_alpha   90.00
_cell.angle_beta   90.00
_cell.angle_gamma   90.00
#
_symmetry.space_group_name_H-M   'P 1'
#
loop_
_entity.id
_entity.type
_entity.pdbx_description
1 polymer ?
#
loop_
_entity_poly.entity_id
_entity_poly.type
_entity_poly.pdbx_seq_one_letter_code
_entity_poly.pdbx_strand_id
1 'polypeptide(L)'
;MKIVSLVPSITEALFDLGLTENEVIGRTKFCIHPQDKIKNVPIIGGTKNINIEKIKALQPDLILANKEENVKDQVEALMDDFKVTVTNVETIEDNYYLLKNLGQLFGKEERAQLFNLKIYEILNQAKLETPLKAAYLIWKNPYMTIGSDTFIHRILSEIGFENIFKDKTRYPQITTEDLADAEVIMLSSEPFPFKEKHIEELQAFYPDKKIMIVDGEAFSWYGTHIAKCENYFKELLAEIHLMQQS
;
A
#
# COMPACT_ATOMS: atom_id res chain seq x y z
N MET A 1 -15.08 -19.03 11.37
CA MET A 1 -14.98 -18.73 9.94
C MET A 1 -13.52 -18.88 9.55
N LYS A 2 -13.23 -19.58 8.45
CA LYS A 2 -11.89 -19.82 7.88
C LYS A 2 -11.66 -18.93 6.68
N ILE A 3 -10.58 -18.16 6.70
CA ILE A 3 -10.33 -17.07 5.76
C ILE A 3 -9.00 -17.30 5.06
N VAL A 4 -9.00 -17.14 3.74
CA VAL A 4 -7.77 -16.97 2.96
C VAL A 4 -7.68 -15.52 2.52
N SER A 5 -6.55 -14.87 2.82
CA SER A 5 -6.28 -13.50 2.36
C SER A 5 -5.20 -13.52 1.27
N LEU A 6 -5.53 -12.95 0.11
CA LEU A 6 -4.64 -12.85 -1.05
C LEU A 6 -3.88 -11.52 -1.12
N VAL A 7 -3.95 -10.70 -0.06
CA VAL A 7 -3.47 -9.31 -0.05
C VAL A 7 -2.70 -9.01 1.25
N PRO A 8 -1.43 -8.54 1.18
CA PRO A 8 -0.61 -8.25 2.37
C PRO A 8 -1.26 -7.31 3.38
N SER A 9 -1.70 -6.15 2.91
CA SER A 9 -2.31 -5.11 3.73
C SER A 9 -3.64 -5.53 4.38
N ILE A 10 -4.46 -6.31 3.67
CA ILE A 10 -5.68 -6.90 4.26
C ILE A 10 -5.33 -7.95 5.30
N THR A 11 -4.32 -8.81 5.05
CA THR A 11 -3.88 -9.78 6.06
C THR A 11 -3.46 -9.08 7.35
N GLU A 12 -2.68 -8.01 7.25
CA GLU A 12 -2.31 -7.21 8.41
C GLU A 12 -3.55 -6.65 9.12
N ALA A 13 -4.50 -6.07 8.37
CA ALA A 13 -5.74 -5.55 8.93
C ALA A 13 -6.57 -6.61 9.67
N LEU A 14 -6.65 -7.85 9.18
CA LEU A 14 -7.35 -8.93 9.87
C LEU A 14 -6.74 -9.20 11.26
N PHE A 15 -5.42 -9.31 11.34
CA PHE A 15 -4.72 -9.53 12.62
C PHE A 15 -4.80 -8.32 13.55
N ASP A 16 -4.78 -7.12 12.97
CA ASP A 16 -4.96 -5.87 13.70
C ASP A 16 -6.38 -5.71 14.21
N LEU A 17 -7.39 -6.29 13.57
CA LEU A 17 -8.77 -6.37 14.07
C LEU A 17 -8.96 -7.50 15.11
N GLY A 18 -7.92 -8.32 15.33
CA GLY A 18 -7.89 -9.35 16.36
C GLY A 18 -8.30 -10.73 15.90
N LEU A 19 -8.31 -10.99 14.58
CA LEU A 19 -8.41 -12.36 14.08
C LEU A 19 -7.11 -13.13 14.39
N THR A 20 -7.25 -14.45 14.50
CA THR A 20 -6.18 -15.37 14.88
C THR A 20 -5.70 -16.21 13.69
N GLU A 21 -4.57 -16.89 13.85
CA GLU A 21 -4.05 -17.86 12.86
C GLU A 21 -4.97 -19.08 12.65
N ASN A 22 -5.93 -19.32 13.56
CA ASN A 22 -6.97 -20.34 13.38
C ASN A 22 -8.12 -19.86 12.47
N GLU A 23 -8.29 -18.55 12.34
CA GLU A 23 -9.30 -17.93 11.48
C GLU A 23 -8.69 -17.56 10.12
N VAL A 24 -7.48 -17.00 10.09
CA VAL A 24 -6.73 -16.71 8.87
C VAL A 24 -5.87 -17.93 8.52
N ILE A 25 -6.38 -18.79 7.63
CA ILE A 25 -5.80 -20.10 7.33
C ILE A 25 -4.95 -20.13 6.05
N GLY A 26 -4.81 -18.99 5.36
CA GLY A 26 -3.93 -18.86 4.21
C GLY A 26 -3.58 -17.42 3.89
N ARG A 27 -2.32 -17.18 3.55
CA ARG A 27 -1.79 -15.85 3.20
C ARG A 27 -0.83 -15.93 2.01
N THR A 28 -0.59 -14.82 1.32
CA THR A 28 0.50 -14.78 0.33
C THR A 28 1.87 -14.72 1.02
N LYS A 29 2.92 -15.01 0.25
CA LYS A 29 4.32 -14.90 0.73
C LYS A 29 4.73 -13.47 1.09
N PHE A 30 4.00 -12.46 0.60
CA PHE A 30 4.26 -11.04 0.83
C PHE A 30 3.56 -10.51 2.09
N CYS A 31 2.61 -11.26 2.65
CA CYS A 31 1.97 -10.91 3.92
C CYS A 31 2.97 -11.13 5.06
N ILE A 32 3.85 -10.17 5.35
CA ILE A 32 4.92 -10.30 6.37
C ILE A 32 4.58 -9.68 7.73
N HIS A 33 3.44 -8.98 7.81
CA HIS A 33 2.96 -8.35 9.04
C HIS A 33 1.65 -8.97 9.55
N PRO A 34 1.43 -9.00 10.88
CA PRO A 34 2.44 -8.83 11.92
C PRO A 34 3.27 -10.12 12.06
N GLN A 35 4.60 -9.97 12.08
CA GLN A 35 5.55 -11.08 11.91
C GLN A 35 5.37 -12.23 12.91
N ASP A 36 4.93 -11.94 14.13
CA ASP A 36 4.70 -12.91 15.21
C ASP A 36 3.45 -13.77 15.00
N LYS A 37 2.39 -13.22 14.40
CA LYS A 37 1.08 -13.91 14.27
C LYS A 37 0.89 -14.68 12.97
N ILE A 38 1.68 -14.35 11.94
CA ILE A 38 1.55 -14.96 10.61
C ILE A 38 2.42 -16.21 10.42
N LYS A 39 3.26 -16.55 11.40
CA LYS A 39 4.31 -17.58 11.25
C LYS A 39 3.73 -18.94 10.89
N ASN A 40 2.60 -19.30 11.51
CA ASN A 40 1.98 -20.61 11.30
C ASN A 40 0.93 -20.59 10.18
N VAL A 41 0.62 -19.41 9.62
CA VAL A 41 -0.35 -19.30 8.52
C VAL A 41 0.27 -19.80 7.22
N PRO A 42 -0.33 -20.82 6.57
CA PRO A 42 0.17 -21.38 5.32
C PRO A 42 0.32 -20.33 4.21
N ILE A 43 1.47 -20.36 3.52
CA ILE A 43 1.71 -19.54 2.33
C ILE A 43 1.03 -20.17 1.10
N ILE A 44 0.12 -19.44 0.46
CA ILE A 44 -0.67 -19.90 -0.70
C ILE A 44 -0.20 -19.35 -2.05
N GLY A 45 1.03 -18.85 -2.14
CA GLY A 45 1.62 -18.28 -3.37
C GLY A 45 1.97 -16.80 -3.23
N GLY A 46 2.07 -16.09 -4.36
CA GLY A 46 2.19 -14.62 -4.39
C GLY A 46 0.86 -13.92 -4.66
N THR A 47 0.83 -12.60 -4.72
CA THR A 47 -0.38 -11.82 -5.04
C THR A 47 -0.85 -12.03 -6.49
N LYS A 48 0.10 -12.18 -7.42
CA LYS A 48 -0.15 -12.39 -8.87
C LYS A 48 0.07 -13.81 -9.38
N ASN A 49 0.38 -14.74 -8.48
CA ASN A 49 0.61 -16.15 -8.79
C ASN A 49 0.19 -16.99 -7.58
N ILE A 50 -1.12 -17.09 -7.37
CA ILE A 50 -1.70 -17.87 -6.27
C ILE A 50 -1.72 -19.36 -6.62
N ASN A 51 -1.59 -20.21 -5.61
CA ASN A 51 -1.70 -21.66 -5.77
C ASN A 51 -3.15 -22.08 -5.50
N ILE A 52 -3.94 -22.17 -6.57
CA ILE A 52 -5.38 -22.51 -6.50
C ILE A 52 -5.61 -23.85 -5.82
N GLU A 53 -4.86 -24.90 -6.17
CA GLU A 53 -5.02 -26.23 -5.56
C GLU A 53 -4.77 -26.21 -4.04
N LYS A 54 -3.76 -25.46 -3.60
CA LYS A 54 -3.47 -25.29 -2.17
C LYS A 54 -4.58 -24.52 -1.46
N ILE A 55 -5.16 -23.52 -2.11
CA ILE A 55 -6.31 -22.78 -1.57
C ILE A 55 -7.54 -23.70 -1.47
N LYS A 56 -7.82 -24.50 -2.51
CA LYS A 56 -8.91 -25.49 -2.50
C LYS A 56 -8.75 -26.51 -1.37
N ALA A 57 -7.54 -27.01 -1.15
CA ALA A 57 -7.25 -27.96 -0.08
C ALA A 57 -7.48 -27.39 1.34
N LEU A 58 -7.39 -26.07 1.51
CA LEU A 58 -7.63 -25.39 2.78
C LEU A 58 -9.12 -25.26 3.15
N GLN A 59 -10.02 -25.40 2.16
CA GLN A 59 -11.48 -25.29 2.34
C GLN A 59 -11.90 -24.01 3.09
N PRO A 60 -11.58 -22.80 2.56
CA PRO A 60 -11.97 -21.54 3.20
C PRO A 60 -13.48 -21.30 3.11
N ASP A 61 -14.03 -20.62 4.13
CA ASP A 61 -15.39 -20.08 4.09
C ASP A 61 -15.46 -18.76 3.30
N LEU A 62 -14.33 -18.05 3.25
CA LEU A 62 -14.20 -16.75 2.59
C LEU A 62 -12.77 -16.55 2.06
N ILE A 63 -12.69 -15.98 0.86
CA ILE A 63 -11.44 -15.51 0.27
C ILE A 63 -11.51 -13.99 0.11
N LEU A 64 -10.50 -13.28 0.61
CA LEU A 64 -10.35 -11.84 0.44
C LEU A 64 -9.32 -11.56 -0.66
N ALA A 65 -9.76 -10.86 -1.70
CA ALA A 65 -8.95 -10.47 -2.84
C ALA A 65 -9.04 -8.95 -3.07
N ASN A 66 -8.16 -8.41 -3.91
CA ASN A 66 -8.20 -7.03 -4.34
C ASN A 66 -8.00 -6.94 -5.87
N LYS A 67 -8.74 -6.02 -6.49
CA LYS A 67 -8.77 -5.80 -7.95
C LYS A 67 -7.41 -5.40 -8.53
N GLU A 68 -6.61 -4.65 -7.80
CA GLU A 68 -5.29 -4.17 -8.22
C GLU A 68 -4.18 -5.19 -7.95
N GLU A 69 -4.26 -5.88 -6.82
CA GLU A 69 -3.21 -6.82 -6.38
C GLU A 69 -3.30 -8.20 -7.02
N ASN A 70 -4.51 -8.70 -7.29
CA ASN A 70 -4.74 -10.08 -7.71
C ASN A 70 -5.12 -10.20 -9.19
N VAL A 71 -4.68 -11.29 -9.82
CA VAL A 71 -5.01 -11.59 -11.23
C VAL A 71 -6.46 -12.05 -11.33
N LYS A 72 -7.26 -11.32 -12.12
CA LYS A 72 -8.70 -11.56 -12.30
C LYS A 72 -9.05 -13.03 -12.54
N ASP A 73 -8.44 -13.65 -13.54
CA ASP A 73 -8.74 -15.04 -13.93
C ASP A 73 -8.45 -16.04 -12.79
N GLN A 74 -7.43 -15.80 -11.97
CA GLN A 74 -7.12 -16.65 -10.81
C GLN A 74 -8.15 -16.49 -9.69
N VAL A 75 -8.66 -15.27 -9.50
CA VAL A 75 -9.70 -14.95 -8.53
C VAL A 75 -11.05 -15.53 -8.95
N GLU A 76 -11.42 -15.38 -10.23
CA GLU A 76 -12.66 -15.93 -10.79
C GLU A 76 -12.67 -17.47 -10.72
N ALA A 77 -11.55 -18.14 -10.97
CA ALA A 77 -11.44 -19.60 -10.81
C ALA A 77 -11.68 -20.09 -9.37
N LEU A 78 -11.53 -19.23 -8.35
CA LEU A 78 -11.84 -19.55 -6.96
C LEU A 78 -13.31 -19.29 -6.60
N MET A 79 -14.00 -18.43 -7.37
CA MET A 79 -15.43 -18.11 -7.16
C MET A 79 -16.35 -19.29 -7.49
N ASP A 80 -15.89 -20.24 -8.30
CA ASP A 80 -16.63 -21.46 -8.63
C ASP A 80 -16.87 -22.34 -7.39
N ASP A 81 -15.93 -22.31 -6.43
CA ASP A 81 -15.94 -23.20 -5.26
C ASP A 81 -16.17 -22.45 -3.93
N PHE A 82 -15.82 -21.16 -3.86
CA PHE A 82 -15.78 -20.41 -2.60
C PHE A 82 -16.41 -19.03 -2.71
N LYS A 83 -16.86 -18.50 -1.57
CA LYS A 83 -17.22 -17.09 -1.46
C LYS A 83 -15.94 -16.25 -1.57
N VAL A 84 -15.91 -15.34 -2.54
CA VAL A 84 -14.81 -14.39 -2.71
C VAL A 84 -15.33 -12.96 -2.58
N THR A 85 -14.69 -12.17 -1.72
CA THR A 85 -14.90 -10.72 -1.67
C THR A 85 -13.72 -10.04 -2.36
N VAL A 86 -13.99 -9.33 -3.44
CA VAL A 86 -12.99 -8.52 -4.15
C VAL A 86 -13.13 -7.08 -3.71
N THR A 87 -12.06 -6.53 -3.16
CA THR A 87 -11.96 -5.12 -2.75
C THR A 87 -11.41 -4.27 -3.90
N ASN A 88 -11.79 -2.99 -3.93
CA ASN A 88 -11.16 -1.97 -4.75
C ASN A 88 -10.91 -0.77 -3.85
N VAL A 89 -9.66 -0.36 -3.68
CA VAL A 89 -9.30 0.70 -2.72
C VAL A 89 -8.42 1.70 -3.45
N GLU A 90 -9.03 2.81 -3.86
CA GLU A 90 -8.35 3.87 -4.60
C GLU A 90 -8.29 5.17 -3.79
N THR A 91 -9.08 5.29 -2.72
CA THR A 91 -9.22 6.48 -1.88
C THR A 91 -9.18 6.19 -0.38
N ILE A 92 -9.02 7.24 0.43
CA ILE A 92 -9.12 7.15 1.91
C ILE A 92 -10.53 6.75 2.34
N GLU A 93 -11.55 7.20 1.60
CA GLU A 93 -12.93 6.81 1.82
C GLU A 93 -13.14 5.31 1.52
N ASP A 94 -12.56 4.78 0.43
CA ASP A 94 -12.59 3.35 0.16
C ASP A 94 -11.91 2.55 1.29
N ASN A 95 -10.79 3.06 1.82
CA ASN A 95 -10.12 2.44 2.95
C ASN A 95 -10.99 2.46 4.22
N TYR A 96 -11.70 3.57 4.46
CA TYR A 96 -12.67 3.68 5.54
C TYR A 96 -13.74 2.59 5.44
N TYR A 97 -14.30 2.41 4.25
CA TYR A 97 -15.32 1.38 4.00
C TYR A 97 -14.74 -0.03 4.03
N LEU A 98 -13.50 -0.26 3.59
CA LEU A 98 -12.80 -1.52 3.75
C LEU A 98 -12.77 -1.92 5.23
N LEU A 99 -12.24 -1.06 6.10
CA LEU A 99 -12.13 -1.35 7.53
C LEU A 99 -13.51 -1.50 8.18
N LYS A 100 -14.46 -0.63 7.84
CA LYS A 100 -15.85 -0.74 8.33
C LYS A 100 -16.48 -2.09 7.97
N ASN A 101 -16.34 -2.52 6.72
CA ASN A 101 -16.92 -3.78 6.23
C ASN A 101 -16.23 -5.00 6.86
N LEU A 102 -14.89 -4.97 7.02
CA LEU A 102 -14.18 -6.02 7.75
C LEU A 102 -14.62 -6.08 9.22
N GLY A 103 -14.79 -4.91 9.86
CA GLY A 103 -15.31 -4.79 11.20
C GLY A 103 -16.68 -5.44 11.35
N GLN A 104 -17.63 -5.12 10.46
CA GLN A 104 -18.97 -5.73 10.48
C GLN A 104 -18.94 -7.23 10.23
N LEU A 105 -18.10 -7.67 9.28
CA LEU A 105 -18.02 -9.07 8.90
C LEU A 105 -17.49 -9.98 10.02
N PHE A 106 -16.59 -9.46 10.86
CA PHE A 106 -15.93 -10.23 11.92
C PHE A 106 -16.33 -9.83 13.34
N GLY A 107 -17.34 -8.95 13.50
CA GLY A 107 -17.79 -8.45 14.80
C GLY A 107 -16.72 -7.64 15.53
N LYS A 108 -15.99 -6.79 14.79
CA LYS A 108 -14.87 -5.94 15.23
C LYS A 108 -15.10 -4.46 14.89
N GLU A 109 -16.35 -4.02 14.84
CA GLU A 109 -16.76 -2.68 14.39
C GLU A 109 -16.11 -1.56 15.19
N GLU A 110 -16.10 -1.66 16.53
CA GLU A 110 -15.48 -0.65 17.40
C GLU A 110 -13.98 -0.53 17.09
N ARG A 111 -13.29 -1.67 16.98
CA ARG A 111 -11.85 -1.71 16.69
C ARG A 111 -11.53 -1.17 15.30
N ALA A 112 -12.34 -1.51 14.30
CA ALA A 112 -12.22 -0.95 12.95
C ALA A 112 -12.42 0.57 12.94
N GLN A 113 -13.41 1.07 13.70
CA GLN A 113 -13.66 2.50 13.82
C GLN A 113 -12.50 3.24 14.48
N LEU A 114 -11.83 2.65 15.48
CA LEU A 114 -10.63 3.22 16.09
C LEU A 114 -9.49 3.38 15.07
N PHE A 115 -9.24 2.37 14.23
CA PHE A 115 -8.25 2.48 13.15
C PHE A 115 -8.63 3.56 12.14
N ASN A 116 -9.90 3.62 11.73
CA ASN A 116 -10.38 4.68 10.84
C ASN A 116 -10.10 6.07 11.42
N LEU A 117 -10.49 6.33 12.67
CA LEU A 117 -10.24 7.61 13.32
C LEU A 117 -8.75 7.94 13.40
N LYS A 118 -7.90 6.95 13.72
CA LYS A 118 -6.46 7.16 13.81
C LYS A 118 -5.83 7.50 12.46
N ILE A 119 -6.29 6.88 11.37
CA ILE A 119 -5.80 7.17 10.01
C ILE A 119 -6.12 8.63 9.63
N TYR A 120 -7.36 9.06 9.84
CA TYR A 120 -7.76 10.45 9.58
C TYR A 120 -6.98 11.45 10.45
N GLU A 121 -6.77 11.12 11.73
CA GLU A 121 -5.95 11.95 12.63
C GLU A 121 -4.53 12.13 12.08
N ILE A 122 -3.86 11.03 11.74
CA ILE A 122 -2.47 11.06 11.23
C ILE A 122 -2.38 11.88 9.94
N LEU A 123 -3.24 11.60 8.96
CA LEU A 123 -3.20 12.29 7.67
C LEU A 123 -3.55 13.78 7.81
N ASN A 124 -4.39 14.16 8.78
CA ASN A 124 -4.69 15.56 9.03
C ASN A 124 -3.55 16.31 9.74
N GLN A 125 -2.78 15.62 10.58
CA GLN A 125 -1.59 16.18 11.24
C GLN A 125 -0.37 16.21 10.33
N ALA A 126 -0.26 15.25 9.41
CA ALA A 126 0.83 15.13 8.46
C ALA A 126 0.51 15.86 7.16
N LYS A 127 0.46 17.20 7.19
CA LYS A 127 0.23 18.03 5.99
C LYS A 127 1.31 19.08 5.81
N LEU A 128 1.85 19.17 4.60
CA LEU A 128 2.67 20.30 4.19
C LEU A 128 1.82 21.58 4.16
N GLU A 129 2.42 22.69 4.61
CA GLU A 129 1.78 24.01 4.56
C GLU A 129 1.66 24.54 3.12
N THR A 130 2.67 24.25 2.29
CA THR A 130 2.71 24.63 0.88
C THR A 130 2.84 23.37 0.02
N PRO A 131 2.01 23.20 -1.02
CA PRO A 131 2.13 22.07 -1.94
C PRO A 131 3.52 21.96 -2.55
N LEU A 132 4.07 20.74 -2.58
CA LEU A 132 5.39 20.46 -3.14
C LEU A 132 5.29 19.45 -4.29
N LYS A 133 5.85 19.77 -5.45
CA LYS A 133 5.82 18.88 -6.62
C LYS A 133 6.69 17.65 -6.41
N ALA A 134 6.07 16.48 -6.40
CA ALA A 134 6.73 15.21 -6.18
C ALA A 134 6.62 14.31 -7.41
N ALA A 135 7.72 13.62 -7.71
CA ALA A 135 7.73 12.40 -8.52
C ALA A 135 7.94 11.20 -7.60
N TYR A 136 7.06 10.19 -7.68
CA TYR A 136 7.16 8.98 -6.86
C TYR A 136 7.38 7.76 -7.74
N LEU A 137 8.52 7.07 -7.56
CA LEU A 137 8.96 5.96 -8.40
C LEU A 137 8.75 4.62 -7.71
N ILE A 138 8.14 3.68 -8.42
CA ILE A 138 7.79 2.34 -7.91
C ILE A 138 8.59 1.21 -8.56
N TRP A 139 9.20 1.47 -9.72
CA TRP A 139 9.92 0.46 -10.49
C TRP A 139 11.09 1.05 -11.26
N LYS A 140 12.07 0.19 -11.59
CA LYS A 140 13.24 0.51 -12.40
C LYS A 140 13.40 -0.51 -13.54
N ASN A 141 13.91 -0.03 -14.67
CA ASN A 141 14.13 -0.78 -15.91
C ASN A 141 12.83 -1.32 -16.54
N PRO A 142 11.99 -0.45 -17.14
CA PRO A 142 12.12 1.01 -17.20
C PRO A 142 11.65 1.69 -15.90
N TYR A 143 11.93 2.99 -15.74
CA TYR A 143 11.35 3.73 -14.63
C TYR A 143 9.83 3.75 -14.76
N MET A 144 9.14 3.53 -13.64
CA MET A 144 7.70 3.65 -13.55
C MET A 144 7.31 4.51 -12.36
N THR A 145 6.28 5.34 -12.55
CA THR A 145 5.70 6.22 -11.53
C THR A 145 4.23 5.89 -11.32
N ILE A 146 3.48 6.79 -10.69
CA ILE A 146 2.08 6.61 -10.29
C ILE A 146 1.16 7.65 -10.95
N GLY A 147 -0.01 7.20 -11.40
CA GLY A 147 -1.10 8.03 -11.88
C GLY A 147 -2.07 8.45 -10.78
N SER A 148 -3.03 9.31 -11.12
CA SER A 148 -4.00 9.91 -10.17
C SER A 148 -5.06 8.94 -9.62
N ASP A 149 -5.19 7.78 -10.24
CA ASP A 149 -6.13 6.70 -9.89
C ASP A 149 -5.48 5.62 -9.01
N THR A 150 -4.35 5.93 -8.38
CA THR A 150 -3.66 5.02 -7.45
C THR A 150 -3.87 5.44 -6.00
N PHE A 151 -3.88 4.47 -5.08
CA PHE A 151 -3.93 4.75 -3.64
C PHE A 151 -2.71 5.58 -3.17
N ILE A 152 -1.52 5.29 -3.72
CA ILE A 152 -0.27 6.05 -3.47
C ILE A 152 -0.47 7.54 -3.79
N HIS A 153 -1.08 7.87 -4.93
CA HIS A 153 -1.38 9.25 -5.29
C HIS A 153 -2.26 9.94 -4.24
N ARG A 154 -3.25 9.23 -3.68
CA ARG A 154 -4.13 9.78 -2.64
C ARG A 154 -3.36 10.09 -1.38
N ILE A 155 -2.53 9.16 -0.90
CA ILE A 155 -1.72 9.40 0.30
C ILE A 155 -0.78 10.59 0.10
N LEU A 156 -0.09 10.66 -1.04
CA LEU A 156 0.77 11.80 -1.37
C LEU A 156 0.01 13.13 -1.36
N SER A 157 -1.17 13.16 -1.98
CA SER A 157 -1.99 14.37 -2.07
C SER A 157 -2.55 14.78 -0.70
N GLU A 158 -2.98 13.82 0.11
CA GLU A 158 -3.49 14.06 1.46
C GLU A 158 -2.43 14.68 2.38
N ILE A 159 -1.16 14.31 2.22
CA ILE A 159 -0.06 14.88 3.03
C ILE A 159 0.57 16.14 2.40
N GLY A 160 0.02 16.63 1.30
CA GLY A 160 0.37 17.92 0.69
C GLY A 160 1.38 17.87 -0.46
N PHE A 161 1.70 16.70 -1.00
CA PHE A 161 2.51 16.61 -2.23
C PHE A 161 1.63 16.72 -3.49
N GLU A 162 2.10 17.44 -4.50
CA GLU A 162 1.51 17.48 -5.82
C GLU A 162 2.20 16.45 -6.72
N ASN A 163 1.49 15.39 -7.12
CA ASN A 163 2.03 14.43 -8.10
C ASN A 163 2.18 15.12 -9.48
N ILE A 164 3.41 15.23 -9.98
CA ILE A 164 3.67 15.83 -11.31
C ILE A 164 3.07 15.00 -12.46
N PHE A 165 2.73 13.73 -12.20
CA PHE A 165 2.09 12.83 -13.15
C PHE A 165 0.58 12.67 -12.92
N LYS A 166 -0.07 13.63 -12.26
CA LYS A 166 -1.52 13.61 -11.96
C LYS A 166 -2.44 13.48 -13.19
N ASP A 167 -1.96 13.82 -14.39
CA ASP A 167 -2.73 13.66 -15.63
C ASP A 167 -2.56 12.25 -16.26
N LYS A 168 -1.82 11.35 -15.61
CA LYS A 168 -1.63 9.96 -16.03
C LYS A 168 -2.46 9.01 -15.17
N THR A 169 -2.63 7.80 -15.67
CA THR A 169 -3.33 6.70 -14.97
C THR A 169 -2.44 5.51 -14.72
N ARG A 170 -2.76 4.71 -13.71
CA ARG A 170 -2.10 3.48 -13.28
C ARG A 170 -0.62 3.73 -13.00
N TYR A 171 0.25 3.02 -13.70
CA TYR A 171 1.69 3.04 -13.46
C TYR A 171 2.42 3.33 -14.78
N PRO A 172 2.48 4.60 -15.22
CA PRO A 172 3.10 4.94 -16.49
C PRO A 172 4.61 4.73 -16.44
N GLN A 173 5.18 4.31 -17.57
CA GLN A 173 6.62 4.32 -17.79
C GLN A 173 7.06 5.76 -18.08
N ILE A 174 8.23 6.13 -17.55
CA ILE A 174 8.82 7.46 -17.72
C ILE A 174 10.31 7.33 -18.01
N THR A 175 10.90 8.42 -18.50
CA THR A 175 12.35 8.59 -18.59
C THR A 175 12.86 9.51 -17.48
N THR A 176 14.17 9.69 -17.40
CA THR A 176 14.80 10.63 -16.46
C THR A 176 14.40 12.07 -16.75
N GLU A 177 14.20 12.43 -18.02
CA GLU A 177 13.84 13.79 -18.44
C GLU A 177 12.45 14.21 -17.94
N ASP A 178 11.52 13.25 -17.80
CA ASP A 178 10.17 13.48 -17.29
C ASP A 178 10.16 13.96 -15.81
N LEU A 179 11.29 13.85 -15.10
CA LEU A 179 11.44 14.26 -13.69
C LEU A 179 11.84 15.73 -13.53
N ALA A 180 12.01 16.48 -14.62
CA ALA A 180 12.55 17.84 -14.60
C ALA A 180 11.73 18.80 -13.72
N ASP A 181 10.40 18.64 -13.70
CA ASP A 181 9.47 19.50 -12.97
C ASP A 181 9.29 19.10 -11.50
N ALA A 182 9.86 17.98 -11.05
CA ALA A 182 9.80 17.54 -9.66
C ALA A 182 10.67 18.41 -8.75
N GLU A 183 10.16 18.83 -7.60
CA GLU A 183 10.94 19.44 -6.53
C GLU A 183 11.55 18.38 -5.62
N VAL A 184 10.85 17.26 -5.43
CA VAL A 184 11.33 16.06 -4.74
C VAL A 184 11.10 14.81 -5.58
N ILE A 185 12.12 13.94 -5.61
CA ILE A 185 12.02 12.61 -6.23
C ILE A 185 12.05 11.56 -5.12
N MET A 186 10.94 10.86 -4.96
CA MET A 186 10.75 9.81 -3.98
C MET A 186 10.92 8.43 -4.62
N LEU A 187 11.77 7.60 -4.06
CA LEU A 187 12.07 6.25 -4.51
C LEU A 187 11.48 5.25 -3.51
N SER A 188 10.44 4.52 -3.89
CA SER A 188 9.76 3.60 -2.97
C SER A 188 10.66 2.45 -2.52
N SER A 189 10.56 2.00 -1.27
CA SER A 189 11.23 0.78 -0.80
C SER A 189 10.64 -0.50 -1.43
N GLU A 190 9.43 -0.44 -1.98
CA GLU A 190 8.74 -1.53 -2.67
C GLU A 190 7.77 -1.04 -3.78
N PRO A 191 7.41 -1.86 -4.78
CA PRO A 191 7.82 -3.26 -5.00
C PRO A 191 9.25 -3.41 -5.53
N PHE A 192 9.82 -2.39 -6.17
CA PHE A 192 11.24 -2.37 -6.50
C PHE A 192 12.04 -1.82 -5.30
N PRO A 193 13.02 -2.55 -4.77
CA PRO A 193 13.80 -2.09 -3.62
C PRO A 193 14.85 -1.07 -4.06
N PHE A 194 14.43 0.21 -4.15
CA PHE A 194 15.36 1.31 -4.36
C PHE A 194 16.37 1.40 -3.20
N LYS A 195 17.56 1.95 -3.49
CA LYS A 195 18.77 1.90 -2.66
C LYS A 195 19.64 3.12 -3.01
N GLU A 196 20.63 3.42 -2.18
CA GLU A 196 21.50 4.59 -2.36
C GLU A 196 22.11 4.72 -3.76
N LYS A 197 22.55 3.62 -4.37
CA LYS A 197 23.06 3.65 -5.75
C LYS A 197 22.07 4.26 -6.76
N HIS A 198 20.76 4.11 -6.53
CA HIS A 198 19.72 4.65 -7.40
C HIS A 198 19.47 6.14 -7.14
N ILE A 199 19.74 6.61 -5.91
CA ILE A 199 19.82 8.04 -5.61
C ILE A 199 21.00 8.63 -6.39
N GLU A 200 22.20 8.05 -6.25
CA GLU A 200 23.41 8.49 -6.97
C GLU A 200 23.19 8.54 -8.50
N GLU A 201 22.55 7.51 -9.06
CA GLU A 201 22.20 7.46 -10.49
C GLU A 201 21.36 8.67 -10.93
N LEU A 202 20.33 9.04 -10.17
CA LEU A 202 19.46 10.17 -10.50
C LEU A 202 20.09 11.52 -10.14
N GLN A 203 20.92 11.58 -9.09
CA GLN A 203 21.65 12.78 -8.67
C GLN A 203 22.63 13.23 -9.76
N ALA A 204 23.15 12.30 -10.58
CA ALA A 204 23.98 12.63 -11.73
C ALA A 204 23.23 13.43 -12.81
N PHE A 205 21.92 13.26 -12.93
CA PHE A 205 21.05 14.04 -13.84
C PHE A 205 20.50 15.29 -13.18
N TYR A 206 20.23 15.22 -11.87
CA TYR A 206 19.64 16.30 -11.09
C TYR A 206 20.45 16.58 -9.82
N PRO A 207 21.62 17.25 -9.93
CA PRO A 207 22.52 17.47 -8.80
C PRO A 207 21.89 18.22 -7.64
N ASP A 208 20.99 19.15 -7.96
CA ASP A 208 20.38 20.07 -7.00
C ASP A 208 18.99 19.60 -6.50
N LYS A 209 18.44 18.51 -7.06
CA LYS A 209 17.13 18.00 -6.60
C LYS A 209 17.30 17.13 -5.37
N LYS A 210 16.30 17.18 -4.48
CA LYS A 210 16.19 16.19 -3.41
C LYS A 210 15.72 14.87 -3.97
N ILE A 211 16.50 13.83 -3.69
CA ILE A 211 16.17 12.46 -4.05
C ILE A 211 16.28 11.64 -2.77
N MET A 212 15.24 10.88 -2.46
CA MET A 212 15.17 10.13 -1.20
C MET A 212 14.43 8.81 -1.36
N ILE A 213 14.79 7.84 -0.52
CA ILE A 213 14.04 6.60 -0.39
C ILE A 213 12.90 6.81 0.60
N VAL A 214 11.71 6.35 0.25
CA VAL A 214 10.51 6.42 1.10
C VAL A 214 9.97 5.03 1.37
N ASP A 215 9.29 4.86 2.50
CA ASP A 215 8.69 3.59 2.89
C ASP A 215 7.45 3.30 2.03
N GLY A 216 7.57 2.35 1.11
CA GLY A 216 6.49 1.96 0.21
C GLY A 216 5.24 1.47 0.94
N GLU A 217 5.37 0.81 2.09
CA GLU A 217 4.21 0.32 2.85
C GLU A 217 3.35 1.49 3.34
N ALA A 218 4.00 2.56 3.84
CA ALA A 218 3.32 3.75 4.33
C ALA A 218 2.44 4.46 3.27
N PHE A 219 2.79 4.33 1.99
CA PHE A 219 2.05 4.97 0.89
C PHE A 219 1.11 4.03 0.14
N SER A 220 1.42 2.73 0.09
CA SER A 220 0.71 1.79 -0.77
C SER A 220 -0.20 0.82 0.00
N TRP A 221 0.03 0.61 1.30
CA TRP A 221 -0.78 -0.31 2.09
C TRP A 221 -1.99 0.41 2.68
N TYR A 222 -3.16 0.15 2.08
CA TYR A 222 -4.45 0.42 2.71
C TYR A 222 -4.71 -0.53 3.89
N GLY A 223 -5.91 -0.52 4.45
CA GLY A 223 -6.25 -1.19 5.71
C GLY A 223 -5.78 -0.37 6.90
N THR A 224 -5.17 -1.04 7.88
CA THR A 224 -4.77 -0.47 9.16
C THR A 224 -3.36 0.13 9.17
N HIS A 225 -2.56 -0.09 8.12
CA HIS A 225 -1.13 0.20 8.13
C HIS A 225 -0.81 1.68 8.38
N ILE A 226 -1.54 2.59 7.72
CA ILE A 226 -1.37 4.05 7.89
C ILE A 226 -1.48 4.48 9.36
N ALA A 227 -2.30 3.79 10.17
CA ALA A 227 -2.46 4.08 11.60
C ALA A 227 -1.15 3.88 12.40
N LYS A 228 -0.16 3.20 11.82
CA LYS A 228 1.14 2.88 12.42
C LYS A 228 2.26 3.80 11.91
N CYS A 229 1.99 4.62 10.89
CA CYS A 229 2.98 5.44 10.19
C CYS A 229 3.09 6.87 10.73
N GLU A 230 2.54 7.18 11.91
CA GLU A 230 2.51 8.54 12.47
C GLU A 230 3.90 9.17 12.57
N ASN A 231 4.85 8.46 13.20
CA ASN A 231 6.22 8.97 13.35
C ASN A 231 6.93 9.07 12.00
N TYR A 232 6.70 8.09 11.11
CA TYR A 232 7.28 8.10 9.77
C TYR A 232 6.87 9.35 8.98
N PHE A 233 5.58 9.69 8.94
CA PHE A 233 5.13 10.89 8.25
C PHE A 233 5.64 12.17 8.92
N LYS A 234 5.70 12.22 10.26
CA LYS A 234 6.30 13.38 10.98
C LYS A 234 7.76 13.60 10.60
N GLU A 235 8.55 12.54 10.57
CA GLU A 235 9.97 12.59 10.20
C GLU A 235 10.16 12.97 8.73
N LEU A 236 9.37 12.36 7.83
CA LEU A 236 9.39 12.70 6.40
C LEU A 236 9.11 14.18 6.16
N LEU A 237 8.05 14.72 6.78
CA LEU A 237 7.68 16.13 6.59
C LEU A 237 8.68 17.09 7.26
N ALA A 238 9.27 16.70 8.40
CA ALA A 238 10.33 17.48 9.03
C ALA A 238 11.58 17.56 8.14
N GLU A 239 11.96 16.45 7.49
CA GLU A 239 13.08 16.43 6.53
C GLU A 239 12.79 17.36 5.34
N ILE A 240 11.58 17.35 4.81
CA ILE A 240 11.15 18.24 3.72
C ILE A 240 11.13 19.71 4.17
N HIS A 241 10.66 20.01 5.38
CA HIS A 241 10.60 21.39 5.87
C HIS A 241 11.98 22.00 6.07
N LEU A 242 12.94 21.23 6.60
CA LEU A 242 14.33 21.67 6.74
C LEU A 242 14.97 22.04 5.39
N MET A 243 14.47 21.48 4.29
CA MET A 243 14.95 21.81 2.94
C MET A 243 14.36 23.12 2.39
N GLN A 244 13.13 23.48 2.74
CA GLN A 244 12.52 24.72 2.26
C GLN A 244 13.14 25.98 2.90
N GLN A 245 13.93 25.80 3.96
CA GLN A 245 14.61 26.87 4.69
C GLN A 245 16.10 27.04 4.33
N SER A 246 16.68 26.12 3.54
CA SER A 246 18.09 26.14 3.13
C SER A 246 18.29 26.67 1.70
#